data_AF-A0A4Z0AL20-F1
#
_entry.id   AF-A0A4Z0AL20-F1
#
_cell.length_a   1.000
_cell.length_b   1.000
_cell.length_c   1.000
_cell.angle_alpha   90.00
_cell.angle_beta   90.00
_cell.angle_gamma   90.00
#
_symmetry.space_group_name_H-M   'P 1'
#
loop_
_entity.id
_entity.type
_entity.pdbx_description
1 polymer ?
#
loop_
_entity_poly.entity_id
_entity_poly.type
_entity_poly.pdbx_seq_one_letter_code
_entity_poly.pdbx_strand_id
1 'polypeptide(L)'
;YDALGDKPAALSENHKPLQEFCGSLVDYVSAGHFEIYEQLTGEAKAFNDTRGLELADTLYPRIDVITEKLLAFNDLCDEGKCVAEKFKELGGLLHERFELEDCLIEVLHTAHSEEPATQA
;
A
#
# COMPACT_ATOMS: atom_id res chain seq x y z
N TYR A 1 -13.01 1.18 -1.22
CA TYR A 1 -13.00 -0.24 -0.81
C TYR A 1 -14.28 -0.62 -0.08
N ASP A 2 -14.60 0.01 1.05
CA ASP A 2 -15.76 -0.34 1.89
C ASP A 2 -17.11 -0.35 1.14
N ALA A 3 -17.37 0.67 0.31
CA ALA A 3 -18.61 0.74 -0.48
C ALA A 3 -18.80 -0.44 -1.45
N LEU A 4 -17.71 -1.04 -1.95
CA LEU A 4 -17.74 -2.25 -2.79
C LEU A 4 -17.87 -3.51 -1.93
N GLY A 5 -17.27 -3.52 -0.74
CA GLY A 5 -17.36 -4.62 0.23
C GLY A 5 -18.76 -4.81 0.82
N ASP A 6 -19.47 -3.71 1.09
CA ASP A 6 -20.84 -3.73 1.63
C ASP A 6 -21.87 -4.28 0.65
N LYS A 7 -21.55 -4.25 -0.66
CA LYS A 7 -22.44 -4.69 -1.74
C LYS A 7 -21.66 -5.54 -2.75
N PRO A 8 -21.35 -6.80 -2.43
CA PRO A 8 -20.55 -7.65 -3.31
C PRO A 8 -21.20 -7.91 -4.69
N ALA A 9 -22.53 -7.84 -4.80
CA ALA A 9 -23.24 -7.88 -6.09
C ALA A 9 -22.87 -6.69 -7.02
N ALA A 10 -22.43 -5.55 -6.45
CA ALA A 10 -22.00 -4.39 -7.23
C ALA A 10 -20.73 -4.66 -8.04
N LEU A 11 -19.91 -5.64 -7.65
CA LEU A 11 -18.73 -6.06 -8.40
C LEU A 11 -19.09 -6.63 -9.79
N SER A 12 -20.28 -7.24 -9.90
CA SER A 12 -20.81 -7.81 -11.14
C SER A 12 -21.85 -6.92 -11.85
N GLU A 13 -22.55 -6.05 -11.12
CA GLU A 13 -23.64 -5.24 -11.67
C GLU A 13 -23.23 -3.82 -12.09
N ASN A 14 -22.18 -3.25 -11.48
CA ASN A 14 -21.73 -1.89 -11.77
C ASN A 14 -20.22 -1.84 -11.95
N HIS A 15 -19.78 -1.83 -13.21
CA HIS A 15 -18.36 -1.76 -13.56
C HIS A 15 -17.69 -0.45 -13.16
N LYS A 16 -18.43 0.67 -13.06
CA LYS A 16 -17.83 1.98 -12.81
C LYS A 16 -17.18 2.12 -11.43
N PRO A 17 -17.85 1.83 -10.29
CA PRO A 17 -17.21 1.89 -8.97
C PRO A 17 -16.03 0.93 -8.83
N LEU A 18 -16.10 -0.23 -9.50
CA LEU A 18 -15.00 -1.18 -9.54
C LEU A 18 -13.79 -0.63 -10.32
N GLN A 19 -14.02 -0.03 -11.49
CA GLN A 19 -12.97 0.61 -12.28
C GLN A 19 -12.32 1.79 -11.54
N GLU A 20 -13.11 2.64 -10.88
CA GLU A 20 -12.60 3.75 -10.05
C GLU A 20 -11.73 3.24 -8.91
N PHE A 21 -12.14 2.14 -8.26
CA PHE A 21 -11.33 1.50 -7.22
C PHE A 21 -10.03 0.91 -7.79
N CYS A 22 -10.09 0.21 -8.92
CA CYS A 22 -8.93 -0.37 -9.58
C CYS A 22 -7.93 0.71 -10.00
N GLY A 23 -8.40 1.83 -10.58
CA GLY A 23 -7.57 2.99 -10.88
C GLY A 23 -6.91 3.58 -9.63
N SER A 24 -7.68 3.79 -8.56
CA SER A 24 -7.15 4.29 -7.29
C SER A 24 -6.12 3.34 -6.67
N LEU A 25 -6.30 2.03 -6.83
CA LEU A 25 -5.37 1.01 -6.35
C LEU A 25 -4.03 1.10 -7.09
N VAL A 26 -4.06 1.23 -8.42
CA VAL A 26 -2.86 1.40 -9.26
C VAL A 26 -2.15 2.70 -8.92
N ASP A 27 -2.87 3.80 -8.75
CA ASP A 27 -2.30 5.09 -8.36
C ASP A 27 -1.62 4.99 -6.99
N TYR A 28 -2.26 4.35 -6.02
CA TYR A 28 -1.73 4.16 -4.67
C TYR A 28 -0.46 3.29 -4.64
N VAL A 29 -0.42 2.16 -5.36
CA VAL A 29 0.81 1.35 -5.42
C VAL A 29 1.93 2.09 -6.15
N SER A 30 1.60 2.86 -7.19
CA SER A 30 2.56 3.64 -7.97
C SER A 30 3.17 4.77 -7.13
N ALA A 31 2.36 5.52 -6.38
CA ALA A 31 2.84 6.58 -5.50
C ALA A 31 3.81 6.05 -4.43
N GLY A 32 3.55 4.86 -3.90
CA GLY A 32 4.48 4.17 -2.99
C GLY A 32 5.85 3.95 -3.63
N HIS A 33 5.88 3.22 -4.74
CA HIS A 33 7.12 2.77 -5.40
C HIS A 33 7.93 3.87 -6.09
N PHE A 34 7.27 4.87 -6.68
CA PHE A 34 7.94 5.87 -7.51
C PHE A 34 8.18 7.21 -6.82
N GLU A 35 7.67 7.40 -5.61
CA GLU A 35 7.81 8.68 -4.91
C GLU A 35 8.06 8.47 -3.41
N ILE A 36 7.10 7.88 -2.69
CA ILE A 36 7.10 7.87 -1.22
C ILE A 36 8.28 7.05 -0.67
N TYR A 37 8.53 5.84 -1.18
CA TYR A 37 9.62 5.00 -0.65
C TYR A 37 11.00 5.58 -0.96
N GLU A 38 11.16 6.28 -2.08
CA GLU A 38 12.39 7.00 -2.40
C GLU A 38 12.62 8.16 -1.43
N GLN A 39 11.57 8.94 -1.13
CA GLN A 39 11.63 10.04 -0.17
C GLN A 39 12.01 9.55 1.23
N LEU A 40 11.36 8.50 1.74
CA LEU A 40 11.66 7.89 3.04
C LEU A 40 13.11 7.37 3.11
N THR A 41 13.55 6.67 2.07
CA THR A 41 14.93 6.18 1.97
C THR A 41 15.94 7.34 1.91
N GLY A 42 15.59 8.41 1.18
CA GLY A 42 16.41 9.62 1.06
C GLY A 42 16.60 10.34 2.38
N GLU A 43 15.54 10.43 3.19
CA GLU A 43 15.57 10.99 4.53
C GLU A 43 16.49 10.18 5.45
N ALA A 44 16.28 8.87 5.56
CA ALA A 44 17.13 8.02 6.39
C ALA A 44 18.62 8.08 5.98
N LYS A 45 18.91 8.19 4.67
CA LYS A 45 20.27 8.44 4.17
C LYS A 45 20.82 9.80 4.62
N ALA A 46 20.01 10.86 4.59
CA ALA A 46 20.43 12.18 5.05
C ALA A 46 20.79 12.20 6.55
N PHE A 47 20.09 11.40 7.36
CA PHE A 47 20.37 11.23 8.80
C PHE A 47 21.43 10.16 9.11
N ASN A 48 21.99 9.48 8.10
CA ASN A 48 22.91 8.34 8.25
C ASN A 48 22.33 7.16 9.06
N ASP A 49 21.01 6.97 9.00
CA ASP A 49 20.32 5.88 9.70
C ASP A 49 20.47 4.55 8.95
N THR A 50 21.65 3.96 9.10
CA THR A 50 21.99 2.67 8.47
C THR A 50 21.07 1.55 8.96
N ARG A 51 20.67 1.59 10.24
CA ARG A 51 19.82 0.55 10.83
C ARG A 51 18.39 0.64 10.30
N GLY A 52 17.88 1.85 10.12
CA GLY A 52 16.56 2.06 9.52
C GLY A 52 16.51 1.56 8.08
N LEU A 53 17.55 1.85 7.30
CA LEU A 53 17.70 1.35 5.93
C LEU A 53 17.79 -0.18 5.86
N GLU A 54 18.58 -0.83 6.72
CA GLU A 54 18.66 -2.29 6.79
C GLU A 54 17.31 -2.93 7.12
N LEU A 55 16.53 -2.31 8.02
CA LEU A 55 15.19 -2.81 8.35
C LEU A 55 14.23 -2.63 7.18
N ALA A 56 14.24 -1.48 6.49
CA ALA A 56 13.45 -1.25 5.30
C ALA A 56 13.75 -2.26 4.18
N ASP A 57 15.02 -2.62 3.97
CA ASP A 57 15.44 -3.66 3.02
C ASP A 57 14.81 -5.03 3.29
N THR A 58 14.40 -5.31 4.54
CA THR A 58 13.66 -6.55 4.87
C THR A 58 12.16 -6.46 4.59
N LEU A 59 11.59 -5.25 4.52
CA LEU A 59 10.16 -5.01 4.31
C LEU A 59 9.82 -4.88 2.82
N TYR A 60 10.67 -4.22 2.03
CA TYR A 60 10.44 -4.01 0.60
C TYR A 60 10.09 -5.29 -0.17
N PRO A 61 10.78 -6.44 0.01
CA PRO A 61 10.42 -7.66 -0.72
C PRO A 61 8.99 -8.14 -0.46
N ARG A 62 8.47 -7.91 0.75
CA ARG A 62 7.08 -8.29 1.06
C ARG A 62 6.09 -7.31 0.44
N ILE A 63 6.41 -6.02 0.46
CA ILE A 63 5.61 -4.98 -0.20
C ILE A 63 5.53 -5.26 -1.71
N ASP A 64 6.65 -5.60 -2.36
CA ASP A 64 6.70 -5.95 -3.77
C ASP A 64 5.77 -7.12 -4.12
N VAL A 65 5.84 -8.21 -3.33
CA VAL A 65 4.96 -9.38 -3.49
C VAL A 65 3.49 -9.01 -3.33
N ILE A 66 3.17 -8.08 -2.43
CA ILE A 66 1.79 -7.59 -2.29
C ILE A 66 1.41 -6.76 -3.52
N THR A 67 2.26 -5.83 -3.96
CA THR A 67 2.04 -5.01 -5.16
C THR A 67 1.75 -5.88 -6.38
N GLU A 68 2.53 -6.92 -6.64
CA GLU A 68 2.29 -7.86 -7.74
C GLU A 68 0.89 -8.49 -7.68
N LYS A 69 0.43 -8.87 -6.48
CA LYS A 69 -0.92 -9.43 -6.28
C LYS A 69 -2.02 -8.40 -6.47
N LEU A 70 -1.81 -7.16 -6.05
CA LEU A 70 -2.75 -6.05 -6.26
C LEU A 70 -2.89 -5.74 -7.76
N LEU A 71 -1.77 -5.73 -8.50
CA LEU A 71 -1.77 -5.55 -9.95
C LEU A 71 -2.44 -6.73 -10.68
N ALA A 72 -2.14 -7.97 -10.28
CA ALA A 72 -2.82 -9.14 -10.84
C ALA A 72 -4.34 -9.12 -10.60
N PHE A 73 -4.78 -8.56 -9.46
CA PHE A 73 -6.21 -8.34 -9.22
C PHE A 73 -6.78 -7.28 -10.17
N ASN A 74 -6.08 -6.17 -10.39
CA ASN A 74 -6.49 -5.14 -11.35
C ASN A 74 -6.70 -5.75 -12.75
N ASP A 75 -5.73 -6.52 -13.24
CA ASP A 75 -5.80 -7.18 -14.55
C ASP A 75 -7.02 -8.11 -14.66
N LEU A 76 -7.30 -8.90 -13.61
CA LEU A 76 -8.49 -9.76 -13.56
C LEU A 76 -9.79 -8.96 -13.63
N CYS A 77 -9.84 -7.77 -13.05
CA CYS A 77 -11.03 -6.93 -13.08
C CYS A 77 -11.19 -6.21 -14.43
N ASP A 78 -10.09 -5.85 -15.10
CA ASP A 78 -10.09 -5.38 -16.49
C ASP A 78 -10.57 -6.45 -17.48
N GLU A 79 -10.25 -7.72 -17.22
CA GLU A 79 -10.80 -8.87 -17.97
C GLU A 79 -12.27 -9.20 -17.65
N GLY A 80 -12.90 -8.48 -16.70
CA GLY A 80 -14.27 -8.74 -16.26
C GLY A 80 -14.43 -10.02 -15.43
N LYS A 81 -13.34 -10.57 -14.89
CA LYS A 81 -13.30 -11.79 -14.07
C LYS A 81 -13.19 -11.49 -12.57
N CYS A 82 -13.45 -10.25 -12.19
CA CYS A 82 -13.45 -9.80 -10.80
C CYS A 82 -14.54 -10.54 -10.01
N VAL A 83 -14.16 -11.28 -8.96
CA VAL A 83 -15.10 -12.02 -8.10
C VAL A 83 -14.97 -11.58 -6.65
N ALA A 84 -16.07 -11.66 -5.90
CA ALA A 84 -16.13 -11.22 -4.50
C ALA A 84 -15.08 -11.88 -3.60
N GLU A 85 -14.76 -13.15 -3.83
CA GLU A 85 -13.71 -13.89 -3.11
C GLU A 85 -12.34 -13.21 -3.29
N LYS A 86 -11.98 -12.83 -4.52
CA LYS A 86 -10.71 -12.14 -4.82
C LYS A 86 -10.68 -10.73 -4.27
N PHE A 87 -11.81 -10.02 -4.29
CA PHE A 87 -11.92 -8.72 -3.65
C PHE A 87 -11.73 -8.81 -2.13
N LYS A 88 -12.22 -9.87 -1.49
CA LYS A 88 -12.02 -10.11 -0.05
C LYS A 88 -10.56 -10.46 0.28
N GLU A 89 -9.91 -11.29 -0.54
CA GLU A 89 -8.48 -11.59 -0.44
C GLU A 89 -7.64 -10.29 -0.52
N LEU A 90 -8.02 -9.38 -1.42
CA LEU A 90 -7.38 -8.07 -1.59
C LEU A 90 -7.35 -7.25 -0.31
N GLY A 91 -8.43 -7.25 0.47
CA GLY A 91 -8.49 -6.51 1.74
C GLY A 91 -7.46 -6.97 2.76
N GLY A 92 -7.24 -8.29 2.85
CA GLY A 92 -6.20 -8.85 3.72
C GLY A 92 -4.80 -8.43 3.28
N LEU A 93 -4.54 -8.43 1.97
CA LEU A 93 -3.27 -7.97 1.41
C LEU A 93 -3.04 -6.48 1.62
N LEU A 94 -4.08 -5.66 1.46
CA LEU A 94 -4.00 -4.22 1.72
C LEU A 94 -3.74 -3.92 3.19
N HIS A 95 -4.42 -4.62 4.11
CA HIS A 95 -4.16 -4.45 5.53
C HIS A 95 -2.71 -4.82 5.89
N GLU A 96 -2.21 -5.95 5.38
CA GLU A 96 -0.81 -6.32 5.56
C GLU A 96 0.16 -5.27 4.97
N ARG A 97 -0.15 -4.72 3.79
CA ARG A 97 0.65 -3.65 3.20
C ARG A 97 0.68 -2.40 4.09
N PHE A 98 -0.46 -1.99 4.64
CA PHE A 98 -0.52 -0.82 5.53
C PHE A 98 0.38 -1.01 6.76
N GLU A 99 0.35 -2.17 7.41
CA GLU A 99 1.22 -2.43 8.57
C GLU A 99 2.73 -2.37 8.21
N LEU A 100 3.09 -2.83 7.01
CA LEU A 100 4.47 -2.74 6.51
C LEU A 100 4.86 -1.29 6.18
N GLU A 101 3.96 -0.52 5.59
CA GLU A 101 4.16 0.89 5.28
C GLU A 101 4.24 1.75 6.55
N ASP A 102 3.41 1.49 7.55
CA ASP A 102 3.49 2.13 8.86
C ASP A 102 4.85 1.84 9.52
N CYS A 103 5.35 0.60 9.41
CA CYS A 103 6.68 0.27 9.90
C CYS A 103 7.80 1.00 9.14
N LEU A 104 7.67 1.17 7.82
CA LEU A 104 8.61 1.99 7.04
C LEU A 104 8.60 3.44 7.49
N ILE A 105 7.43 4.05 7.69
CA ILE A 105 7.29 5.43 8.14
C ILE A 105 7.93 5.60 9.52
N GLU A 106 7.61 4.72 10.46
CA GLU A 106 8.16 4.78 11.82
C GLU A 106 9.69 4.74 11.83
N VAL A 107 10.26 3.85 11.02
CA VAL A 107 11.70 3.58 11.02
C VAL A 107 12.49 4.59 10.18
N LEU A 108 11.93 5.08 9.08
CA LEU A 108 12.65 5.93 8.12
C LEU A 108 12.34 7.42 8.25
N HIS A 109 11.25 7.79 8.93
CA HIS A 109 10.79 9.18 9.06
C HIS A 109 10.52 9.58 10.50
N THR A 110 9.66 8.85 11.23
CA THR A 110 9.33 9.21 12.62
C THR A 110 10.57 9.18 13.52
N ALA A 111 11.48 8.24 13.29
CA ALA A 111 12.76 8.15 13.99
C ALA A 111 13.64 9.41 13.89
N HIS A 112 13.45 10.23 12.85
CA HIS A 112 14.23 11.45 12.58
C HIS A 112 13.42 12.73 12.74
N SER A 113 12.11 12.60 12.94
CA SER A 113 11.24 13.72 13.30
C SER A 113 11.63 14.21 14.69
N GLU A 114 12.15 15.43 14.80
CA GLU A 114 12.31 16.08 16.11
C GLU A 114 10.93 16.07 16.79
N GLU A 115 10.82 15.45 17.97
CA GLU A 115 9.62 15.62 18.81
C GLU A 115 9.35 17.13 18.90
N PRO A 116 8.14 17.64 18.60
CA PRO A 116 7.70 18.82 19.31
C PRO A 116 7.72 18.41 20.78
N ALA A 117 8.68 18.99 21.49
CA ALA A 117 8.91 18.79 22.92
C ALA A 117 7.61 18.50 23.66
N THR A 118 7.65 17.43 24.46
CA THR A 118 6.73 17.19 25.56
C THR A 118 6.35 18.54 26.20
N GLN A 119 5.12 19.00 26.00
CA GLN A 119 4.54 20.07 26.82
C GLN A 119 3.52 19.44 27.75
N ALA A 120 3.81 19.66 29.03
CA ALA A 120 3.18 19.14 30.23
C ALA A 120 1.75 19.64 30.45
#